data_AF-A0A395YGE0-F1
#
_entry.id   AF-A0A395YGE0-F1
#
_cell.length_a   1.000
_cell.length_b   1.000
_cell.length_c   1.000
_cell.angle_alpha   90.00
_cell.angle_beta   90.00
_cell.angle_gamma   90.00
#
_symmetry.space_group_name_H-M   'P 1'
#
loop_
_entity.id
_entity.type
_entity.pdbx_description
1 polymer ?
#
loop_
_entity_poly.entity_id
_entity_poly.type
_entity_poly.pdbx_seq_one_letter_code
_entity_poly.pdbx_strand_id
1 'polypeptide(L)'
;MPRLGEYILVNDNFKNAINIYLNLNKTDKILSYIPTKSSVAILDDYINAVNSNREQATILIGPYGKGKSHLLLVLLAILTLERNAGNNEIIGQLLNKVNNVDIKAVADIKKVWSEKKPFLPVIISSSYNDLDQAFLVALNEAIKRANLTELIPDTFYSRALENIQSWKNEYKDTYDKFLLELSEKKWNIQDFKLALKECRKDALAIFKRFILF
;
A
#
# COMPACT_ATOMS: atom_id res chain seq x y z
N MET A 1 -4.56 49.68 15.17
CA MET A 1 -4.87 48.80 14.02
C MET A 1 -4.08 47.51 14.19
N PRO A 2 -4.73 46.34 14.24
CA PRO A 2 -4.03 45.06 14.32
C PRO A 2 -3.11 44.89 13.10
N ARG A 3 -1.90 44.37 13.32
CA ARG A 3 -0.89 44.17 12.28
C ARG A 3 -1.23 42.92 11.47
N LEU A 4 -0.93 42.90 10.18
CA LEU A 4 -1.23 41.76 9.29
C LEU A 4 -0.74 40.41 9.83
N GLY A 5 0.38 40.38 10.55
CA GLY A 5 0.92 39.18 11.20
C GLY A 5 0.04 38.59 12.32
N GLU A 6 -0.93 39.35 12.85
CA GLU A 6 -1.91 38.87 13.83
C GLU A 6 -3.07 38.09 13.18
N TYR A 7 -3.22 38.19 11.85
CA TYR A 7 -4.20 37.43 11.05
C TYR A 7 -3.56 36.30 10.22
N ILE A 8 -2.24 36.29 10.08
CA ILE A 8 -1.51 35.30 9.30
C ILE A 8 -0.90 34.28 10.26
N LEU A 9 -1.51 33.10 10.33
CA LEU A 9 -0.93 31.95 11.01
C LEU A 9 -0.15 31.11 10.00
N VAL A 10 1.13 30.85 10.29
CA VAL A 10 1.96 29.94 9.48
C VAL A 10 1.53 28.51 9.81
N ASN A 11 1.06 27.78 8.81
CA ASN A 11 0.72 26.38 8.98
C ASN A 11 1.98 25.50 8.84
N ASP A 12 2.58 25.12 9.96
CA ASP A 12 3.79 24.29 9.99
C ASP A 12 3.57 22.86 9.46
N ASN A 13 2.31 22.41 9.31
CA ASN A 13 2.01 21.08 8.76
C ASN A 13 2.35 20.93 7.27
N PHE A 14 2.59 22.04 6.55
CA PHE A 14 2.89 22.04 5.12
C PHE A 14 4.33 21.61 4.77
N LYS A 15 5.23 21.51 5.76
CA LYS A 15 6.67 21.29 5.50
C LYS A 15 7.07 19.83 5.24
N ASN A 16 6.22 18.87 5.58
CA ASN A 16 6.61 17.45 5.57
C ASN A 16 6.28 16.77 4.24
N ALA A 17 7.29 16.20 3.59
CA ALA A 17 7.09 15.35 2.41
C ALA A 17 6.16 14.17 2.73
N ILE A 18 5.32 13.81 1.75
CA ILE A 18 4.38 12.68 1.87
C ILE A 18 5.05 11.41 1.34
N ASN A 19 5.24 10.43 2.23
CA ASN A 19 5.54 9.04 1.89
C ASN A 19 4.23 8.24 2.00
N ILE A 20 3.69 7.79 0.87
CA ILE A 20 2.37 7.16 0.80
C ILE A 20 2.28 5.94 1.75
N TYR A 21 3.33 5.12 1.79
CA TYR A 21 3.36 3.91 2.63
C TYR A 21 3.38 4.26 4.13
N LEU A 22 4.31 5.12 4.56
CA LEU A 22 4.48 5.49 5.97
C LEU A 22 3.39 6.44 6.50
N ASN A 23 2.70 7.14 5.61
CA ASN A 23 1.64 8.08 5.96
C ASN A 23 0.23 7.54 5.76
N LEU A 24 0.08 6.30 5.29
CA LEU A 24 -1.22 5.67 5.10
C LEU A 24 -2.06 5.78 6.39
N ASN A 25 -3.30 6.27 6.23
CA ASN A 25 -4.27 6.46 7.31
C ASN A 25 -3.85 7.42 8.45
N LYS A 26 -2.77 8.20 8.31
CA LYS A 26 -2.39 9.22 9.30
C LYS A 26 -3.28 10.45 9.20
N THR A 27 -4.13 10.65 10.21
CA THR A 27 -5.14 11.72 10.25
C THR A 27 -4.55 13.12 10.09
N ASP A 28 -3.41 13.42 10.74
CA ASP A 28 -2.73 14.71 10.63
C ASP A 28 -2.35 15.01 9.17
N LYS A 29 -1.88 13.99 8.43
CA LYS A 29 -1.51 14.11 7.02
C LYS A 29 -2.73 14.27 6.13
N ILE A 30 -3.79 13.49 6.36
CA ILE A 30 -5.03 13.59 5.59
C ILE A 30 -5.63 14.99 5.75
N LEU A 31 -5.77 15.46 6.99
CA LEU A 31 -6.36 16.77 7.28
C LEU A 31 -5.45 17.93 6.89
N SER A 32 -4.16 17.73 6.67
CA SER A 32 -3.29 18.79 6.13
C SER A 32 -3.50 19.10 4.63
N TYR A 33 -4.35 18.33 3.93
CA TYR A 33 -4.64 18.55 2.52
C TYR A 33 -5.26 19.92 2.25
N ILE A 34 -4.70 20.62 1.25
CA ILE A 34 -5.16 21.91 0.76
C ILE A 34 -5.74 21.69 -0.65
N PRO A 35 -7.07 21.63 -0.80
CA PRO A 35 -7.68 21.39 -2.09
C PRO A 35 -7.49 22.58 -3.03
N THR A 36 -7.09 22.29 -4.27
CA THR A 36 -7.06 23.24 -5.38
C THR A 36 -8.05 22.77 -6.44
N LYS A 37 -8.54 23.67 -7.31
CA LYS A 37 -9.46 23.27 -8.39
C LYS A 37 -8.91 22.11 -9.22
N SER A 38 -7.63 22.17 -9.60
CA SER A 38 -6.99 21.11 -10.37
C SER A 38 -6.85 19.80 -9.60
N SER A 39 -6.50 19.85 -8.31
CA SER A 39 -6.32 18.61 -7.54
C SER A 39 -7.65 17.95 -7.18
N VAL A 40 -8.70 18.74 -6.96
CA VAL A 40 -10.05 18.23 -6.72
C VAL A 40 -10.66 17.63 -7.99
N ALA A 41 -10.45 18.24 -9.16
CA ALA A 41 -10.88 17.65 -10.42
C ALA A 41 -10.28 16.25 -10.64
N ILE A 42 -8.96 16.10 -10.45
CA ILE A 42 -8.29 14.79 -10.57
C ILE A 42 -8.79 13.81 -9.48
N LEU A 43 -9.05 14.30 -8.26
CA LEU A 43 -9.64 13.46 -7.20
C LEU A 43 -11.01 12.92 -7.64
N ASP A 44 -11.85 13.81 -8.18
CA ASP A 44 -13.19 13.47 -8.65
C ASP A 44 -13.16 12.46 -9.79
N ASP A 45 -12.24 12.61 -10.74
CA ASP A 45 -12.04 11.65 -11.83
C ASP A 45 -11.72 10.24 -11.29
N TYR A 46 -10.80 10.14 -10.31
CA TYR A 46 -10.48 8.86 -9.68
C TYR A 46 -11.64 8.26 -8.88
N ILE A 47 -12.40 9.10 -8.17
CA ILE A 47 -13.57 8.65 -7.41
C ILE A 47 -14.67 8.16 -8.37
N ASN A 48 -14.85 8.82 -9.50
CA ASN A 48 -15.79 8.42 -10.54
C ASN A 48 -15.37 7.13 -11.27
N ALA A 49 -14.08 6.93 -11.50
CA ALA A 49 -13.53 5.66 -11.99
C ALA A 49 -13.87 4.50 -11.03
N VAL A 50 -13.74 4.71 -9.71
CA VAL A 50 -14.12 3.72 -8.68
C VAL A 50 -15.63 3.48 -8.63
N ASN A 51 -16.44 4.55 -8.68
CA ASN A 51 -17.90 4.44 -8.68
C ASN A 51 -18.43 3.67 -9.88
N SER A 52 -17.90 3.97 -11.07
CA SER A 52 -18.32 3.37 -12.34
C SER A 52 -17.65 2.03 -12.66
N ASN A 53 -16.60 1.67 -11.91
CA ASN A 53 -15.74 0.53 -12.18
C ASN A 53 -15.16 0.57 -13.61
N ARG A 54 -14.67 1.73 -14.03
CA ARG A 54 -14.02 1.98 -15.33
C ARG A 54 -12.66 2.62 -15.11
N GLU A 55 -11.85 2.72 -16.16
CA GLU A 55 -10.57 3.47 -16.13
C GLU A 55 -9.59 2.98 -15.05
N GLN A 56 -9.42 1.65 -14.96
CA GLN A 56 -8.68 0.98 -13.89
C GLN A 56 -7.16 1.21 -13.92
N ALA A 57 -6.62 1.84 -14.96
CA ALA A 57 -5.20 2.13 -15.11
C ALA A 57 -4.98 3.58 -15.54
N THR A 58 -4.15 4.31 -14.79
CA THR A 58 -3.89 5.75 -15.01
C THR A 58 -2.44 6.11 -14.64
N ILE A 59 -1.94 7.22 -15.20
CA ILE A 59 -0.63 7.78 -14.85
C ILE A 59 -0.82 9.24 -14.43
N LEU A 60 -0.38 9.59 -13.22
CA LEU A 60 -0.44 10.95 -12.70
C LEU A 60 0.90 11.67 -12.91
N ILE A 61 0.93 12.60 -13.87
CA ILE A 61 2.13 13.40 -14.20
C ILE A 61 1.93 14.84 -13.72
N GLY A 62 2.98 15.43 -13.16
CA GLY A 62 2.99 16.85 -12.82
C GLY A 62 4.29 17.29 -12.16
N PRO A 63 4.52 18.60 -12.01
CA PRO A 63 5.76 19.12 -11.43
C PRO A 63 6.03 18.63 -10.00
N TYR A 64 7.30 18.64 -9.60
CA TYR A 64 7.68 18.34 -8.22
C TYR A 64 7.03 19.36 -7.25
N GLY A 65 6.66 18.90 -6.06
CA GLY A 65 6.08 19.77 -5.02
C GLY A 65 4.63 20.22 -5.24
N LYS A 66 3.93 19.74 -6.28
CA LYS A 66 2.52 20.10 -6.55
C LYS A 66 1.47 19.24 -5.82
N GLY A 67 1.88 18.46 -4.82
CA GLY A 67 0.95 17.72 -3.96
C GLY A 67 0.40 16.40 -4.53
N LYS A 68 0.99 15.84 -5.61
CA LYS A 68 0.55 14.54 -6.21
C LYS A 68 0.45 13.41 -5.18
N SER A 69 1.49 13.21 -4.39
CA SER A 69 1.50 12.18 -3.33
C SER A 69 0.47 12.46 -2.24
N HIS A 70 0.18 13.74 -1.98
CA HIS A 70 -0.82 14.14 -0.99
C HIS A 70 -2.24 13.87 -1.50
N LEU A 71 -2.51 14.19 -2.76
CA LEU A 71 -3.75 13.83 -3.45
C LEU A 71 -3.99 12.31 -3.40
N LEU A 72 -2.97 11.51 -3.72
CA LEU A 72 -3.07 10.04 -3.64
C LEU A 72 -3.30 9.56 -2.20
N LEU A 73 -2.66 10.17 -1.20
CA LEU A 73 -2.90 9.84 0.21
C LEU A 73 -4.36 10.11 0.61
N VAL A 74 -4.94 11.21 0.14
CA VAL A 74 -6.34 11.57 0.39
C VAL A 74 -7.29 10.61 -0.31
N LEU A 75 -7.02 10.28 -1.58
CA LEU A 75 -7.77 9.27 -2.32
C LEU A 75 -7.76 7.93 -1.57
N LEU A 76 -6.58 7.46 -1.14
CA LEU A 76 -6.45 6.24 -0.35
C LEU A 76 -7.26 6.32 0.95
N ALA A 77 -7.19 7.42 1.70
CA ALA A 77 -7.98 7.59 2.91
C ALA A 77 -9.50 7.42 2.67
N ILE A 78 -10.02 8.02 1.59
CA ILE A 78 -11.43 7.87 1.19
C ILE A 78 -11.75 6.40 0.87
N LEU A 79 -10.87 5.71 0.14
CA LEU A 79 -11.12 4.35 -0.32
C LEU A 79 -10.92 3.29 0.76
N THR A 80 -9.99 3.48 1.69
CA THR A 80 -9.43 2.38 2.51
C THR A 80 -9.73 2.50 3.99
N LEU A 81 -10.09 3.69 4.50
CA LEU A 81 -10.44 3.84 5.91
C LEU A 81 -11.70 3.04 6.25
N GLU A 82 -11.72 2.42 7.43
CA GLU A 82 -12.89 1.73 7.94
C GLU A 82 -14.08 2.68 8.10
N ARG A 83 -15.29 2.18 7.82
CA ARG A 83 -16.53 2.94 7.97
C ARG A 83 -16.98 2.95 9.42
N ASN A 84 -16.29 3.70 10.26
CA ASN A 84 -16.57 3.89 11.68
C ASN A 84 -16.78 5.37 12.03
N ALA A 85 -17.30 5.66 13.23
CA ALA A 85 -17.65 7.02 13.63
C ALA A 85 -16.46 8.00 13.58
N GLY A 86 -15.29 7.58 14.08
CA GLY A 86 -14.09 8.44 14.08
C GLY A 86 -13.61 8.77 12.67
N ASN A 87 -13.59 7.80 11.75
CA ASN A 87 -13.22 8.03 10.37
C ASN A 87 -14.27 8.85 9.61
N ASN A 88 -15.55 8.73 9.96
CA ASN A 88 -16.60 9.58 9.40
C ASN A 88 -16.37 11.06 9.71
N GLU A 89 -15.88 11.39 10.91
CA GLU A 89 -15.52 12.78 11.27
C GLU A 89 -14.34 13.29 10.44
N ILE A 90 -13.31 12.46 10.25
CA ILE A 90 -12.13 12.80 9.44
C ILE A 90 -12.55 13.09 7.99
N ILE A 91 -13.36 12.21 7.40
CA ILE A 91 -13.86 12.40 6.04
C ILE A 91 -14.82 13.59 5.97
N GLY A 92 -15.66 13.83 6.98
CA GLY A 92 -16.50 15.01 7.06
C GLY A 92 -15.70 16.32 7.02
N GLN A 93 -14.61 16.40 7.78
CA GLN A 93 -13.71 17.56 7.76
C GLN A 93 -13.02 17.74 6.40
N LEU A 94 -12.59 16.65 5.77
CA LEU A 94 -12.04 16.68 4.41
C LEU A 94 -13.07 17.19 3.40
N LEU A 95 -14.30 16.68 3.45
CA LEU A 95 -15.39 17.08 2.57
C LEU A 95 -15.74 18.56 2.73
N ASN A 96 -15.70 19.12 3.94
CA ASN A 96 -15.90 20.55 4.16
C ASN A 96 -14.85 21.40 3.41
N LYS A 97 -13.60 20.93 3.32
CA LYS A 97 -12.55 21.61 2.55
C LYS A 97 -12.80 21.50 1.05
N VAL A 98 -13.19 20.32 0.56
CA VAL A 98 -13.47 20.08 -0.86
C VAL A 98 -14.71 20.86 -1.32
N ASN A 99 -15.73 20.98 -0.47
CA ASN A 99 -16.97 21.71 -0.76
C ASN A 99 -16.74 23.18 -1.14
N ASN A 100 -15.70 23.80 -0.57
CA ASN A 100 -15.32 25.18 -0.91
C ASN A 100 -14.71 25.32 -2.32
N VAL A 101 -14.38 24.20 -2.97
CA VAL A 101 -13.73 24.15 -4.28
C VAL A 101 -14.67 23.55 -5.34
N ASP A 102 -15.28 22.41 -5.05
CA ASP A 102 -16.21 21.71 -5.95
C ASP A 102 -17.26 20.91 -5.17
N ILE A 103 -18.53 21.28 -5.34
CA ILE A 103 -19.68 20.64 -4.68
C ILE A 103 -19.99 19.28 -5.32
N LYS A 104 -19.74 19.10 -6.61
CA LYS A 104 -20.00 17.84 -7.32
C LYS A 104 -19.08 16.74 -6.77
N ALA A 105 -17.79 17.05 -6.61
CA ALA A 105 -16.82 16.11 -6.05
C ALA A 105 -17.21 15.62 -4.65
N VAL A 106 -17.84 16.47 -3.83
CA VAL A 106 -18.36 16.06 -2.51
C VAL A 106 -19.45 14.99 -2.64
N ALA A 107 -20.34 15.10 -3.61
CA ALA A 107 -21.41 14.12 -3.83
C ALA A 107 -20.82 12.76 -4.26
N ASP A 108 -19.86 12.77 -5.19
CA ASP A 108 -19.23 11.55 -5.72
C ASP A 108 -18.40 10.84 -4.64
N ILE A 109 -17.69 11.61 -3.78
CA ILE A 109 -16.95 11.06 -2.63
C ILE A 109 -17.92 10.46 -1.60
N LYS A 110 -19.01 11.15 -1.26
CA LYS A 110 -20.03 10.64 -0.32
C LYS A 110 -20.60 9.31 -0.81
N LYS A 111 -20.89 9.21 -2.11
CA LYS A 111 -21.39 7.99 -2.74
C LYS A 111 -20.44 6.81 -2.53
N VAL A 112 -19.13 6.97 -2.85
CA VAL A 112 -18.13 5.92 -2.61
C VAL A 112 -18.06 5.56 -1.13
N TRP A 113 -18.06 6.56 -0.24
CA TRP A 113 -17.95 6.34 1.19
C TRP A 113 -19.12 5.54 1.76
N SER A 114 -20.36 5.81 1.33
CA SER A 114 -21.55 5.12 1.83
C SER A 114 -21.82 3.76 1.16
N GLU A 115 -21.56 3.64 -0.15
CA GLU A 115 -21.98 2.47 -0.93
C GLU A 115 -20.90 1.39 -1.05
N LYS A 116 -19.62 1.76 -0.94
CA LYS A 116 -18.50 0.82 -1.13
C LYS A 116 -17.89 0.43 0.21
N LYS A 117 -17.57 -0.87 0.33
CA LYS A 117 -16.74 -1.38 1.41
C LYS A 117 -15.31 -0.80 1.30
N PRO A 118 -14.58 -0.69 2.41
CA PRO A 118 -13.18 -0.29 2.37
C PRO A 118 -12.36 -1.19 1.44
N PHE A 119 -11.52 -0.57 0.63
CA PHE A 119 -10.61 -1.26 -0.29
C PHE A 119 -9.32 -1.66 0.44
N LEU A 120 -8.66 -2.71 -0.05
CA LEU A 120 -7.32 -3.12 0.39
C LEU A 120 -6.26 -2.46 -0.51
N PRO A 121 -5.51 -1.44 -0.04
CA PRO A 121 -4.53 -0.78 -0.88
C PRO A 121 -3.24 -1.61 -0.98
N VAL A 122 -2.87 -2.01 -2.19
CA VAL A 122 -1.58 -2.63 -2.50
C VAL A 122 -0.65 -1.55 -3.04
N ILE A 123 0.35 -1.17 -2.24
CA ILE A 123 1.30 -0.10 -2.59
C ILE A 123 2.61 -0.75 -2.99
N ILE A 124 3.01 -0.59 -4.26
CA ILE A 124 4.24 -1.16 -4.80
C ILE A 124 5.34 -0.10 -4.76
N SER A 125 6.48 -0.43 -4.16
CA SER A 125 7.70 0.39 -4.19
C SER A 125 8.65 -0.07 -5.30
N SER A 126 9.42 0.88 -5.85
CA SER A 126 10.43 0.62 -6.89
C SER A 126 11.71 -0.05 -6.35
N SER A 127 11.69 -0.60 -5.14
CA SER A 127 12.84 -1.25 -4.51
C SER A 127 13.15 -2.63 -5.10
N TYR A 128 12.25 -3.18 -5.90
CA TYR A 128 12.40 -4.48 -6.54
C TYR A 128 12.65 -4.32 -8.03
N ASN A 129 13.56 -5.13 -8.57
CA ASN A 129 13.85 -5.17 -10.02
C ASN A 129 12.74 -5.88 -10.82
N ASP A 130 11.85 -6.62 -10.15
CA ASP A 130 10.82 -7.45 -10.77
C ASP A 130 9.44 -7.06 -10.22
N LEU A 131 8.54 -6.66 -11.13
CA LEU A 131 7.19 -6.20 -10.78
C LEU A 131 6.33 -7.31 -10.18
N ASP A 132 6.47 -8.56 -10.64
CA ASP A 132 5.70 -9.69 -10.12
C ASP A 132 6.06 -9.93 -8.64
N GLN A 133 7.36 -9.92 -8.36
CA GLN A 133 7.88 -10.05 -7.01
C GLN A 133 7.41 -8.89 -6.13
N ALA A 134 7.57 -7.65 -6.64
CA ALA A 134 7.15 -6.45 -5.93
C ALA A 134 5.66 -6.50 -5.56
N PHE A 135 4.82 -6.97 -6.49
CA PHE A 135 3.39 -7.12 -6.30
C PHE A 135 3.07 -8.18 -5.23
N LEU A 136 3.67 -9.37 -5.30
CA LEU A 136 3.43 -10.42 -4.32
C LEU A 136 3.84 -10.01 -2.90
N VAL A 137 4.99 -9.34 -2.77
CA VAL A 137 5.43 -8.82 -1.48
C VAL A 137 4.48 -7.74 -0.97
N ALA A 138 4.14 -6.75 -1.79
CA ALA A 138 3.22 -5.68 -1.43
C ALA A 138 1.82 -6.19 -1.07
N LEU A 139 1.33 -7.21 -1.76
CA LEU A 139 0.03 -7.85 -1.48
C LEU A 139 0.08 -8.57 -0.12
N ASN A 140 1.13 -9.35 0.14
CA ASN A 140 1.30 -10.03 1.43
C ASN A 140 1.38 -9.03 2.59
N GLU A 141 2.12 -7.93 2.42
CA GLU A 141 2.16 -6.84 3.39
C GLU A 141 0.79 -6.18 3.59
N ALA A 142 0.05 -5.93 2.51
CA ALA A 142 -1.29 -5.34 2.60
C ALA A 142 -2.26 -6.24 3.38
N ILE A 143 -2.26 -7.55 3.10
CA ILE A 143 -3.08 -8.54 3.79
C ILE A 143 -2.74 -8.60 5.29
N LYS A 144 -1.45 -8.64 5.63
CA LYS A 144 -0.98 -8.61 7.03
C LYS A 144 -1.39 -7.32 7.75
N ARG A 145 -1.21 -6.16 7.10
CA ARG A 145 -1.60 -4.86 7.64
C ARG A 145 -3.11 -4.77 7.91
N ALA A 146 -3.92 -5.46 7.11
CA ALA A 146 -5.36 -5.55 7.28
C ALA A 146 -5.81 -6.64 8.27
N ASN A 147 -4.88 -7.36 8.92
CA ASN A 147 -5.16 -8.53 9.77
C ASN A 147 -5.95 -9.64 9.06
N LEU A 148 -5.77 -9.78 7.75
CA LEU A 148 -6.46 -10.76 6.91
C LEU A 148 -5.59 -12.00 6.67
N THR A 149 -4.77 -12.41 7.65
CA THR A 149 -3.75 -13.45 7.46
C THR A 149 -4.32 -14.81 7.03
N GLU A 150 -5.58 -15.08 7.34
CA GLU A 150 -6.32 -16.27 6.89
C GLU A 150 -6.57 -16.29 5.37
N LEU A 151 -6.52 -15.12 4.72
CA LEU A 151 -6.71 -14.95 3.29
C LEU A 151 -5.37 -14.92 2.52
N ILE A 152 -4.23 -15.12 3.18
CA ILE A 152 -2.94 -15.20 2.49
C ILE A 152 -3.00 -16.42 1.57
N PRO A 153 -2.96 -16.25 0.25
CA PRO A 153 -3.00 -17.39 -0.65
C PRO A 153 -1.73 -18.22 -0.46
N ASP A 154 -1.89 -19.54 -0.48
CA ASP A 154 -0.74 -20.45 -0.59
C ASP A 154 0.03 -20.12 -1.86
N THR A 155 1.30 -19.75 -1.69
CA THR A 155 2.22 -19.52 -2.81
C THR A 155 3.22 -20.65 -2.88
N PHE A 156 3.88 -20.80 -4.03
CA PHE A 156 5.05 -21.69 -4.13
C PHE A 156 6.13 -21.36 -3.08
N TYR A 157 6.19 -20.11 -2.61
CA TYR A 157 7.13 -19.67 -1.58
C TYR A 157 6.72 -20.12 -0.17
N SER A 158 5.44 -20.02 0.20
CA SER A 158 4.96 -20.49 1.52
C SER A 158 5.09 -22.01 1.61
N ARG A 159 4.71 -22.74 0.54
CA ARG A 159 4.91 -24.19 0.44
C ARG A 159 6.39 -24.59 0.53
N ALA A 160 7.28 -23.82 -0.08
CA ALA A 160 8.71 -24.07 0.04
C ALA A 160 9.19 -23.93 1.50
N LEU A 161 8.75 -22.89 2.20
CA LEU A 161 9.09 -22.67 3.61
C LEU A 161 8.52 -23.77 4.52
N GLU A 162 7.28 -24.20 4.29
CA GLU A 162 6.64 -25.33 4.99
C GLU A 162 7.42 -26.62 4.80
N ASN A 163 7.78 -26.97 3.57
CA ASN A 163 8.56 -28.16 3.26
C ASN A 163 9.94 -28.15 3.94
N ILE A 164 10.65 -27.01 3.89
CA ILE A 164 11.93 -26.87 4.60
C ILE A 164 11.75 -27.09 6.11
N GLN A 165 10.63 -26.62 6.67
CA GLN A 165 10.34 -26.79 8.08
C GLN A 165 9.95 -28.23 8.43
N SER A 166 9.15 -28.91 7.60
CA SER A 166 8.85 -30.34 7.73
C SER A 166 10.13 -31.16 7.63
N TRP A 167 11.02 -30.92 6.66
CA TRP A 167 12.29 -31.64 6.58
C TRP A 167 13.14 -31.47 7.84
N LYS A 168 13.19 -30.25 8.39
CA LYS A 168 13.92 -30.00 9.65
C LYS A 168 13.40 -30.83 10.83
N ASN A 169 12.08 -31.06 10.88
CA ASN A 169 11.40 -31.71 11.99
C ASN A 169 11.29 -33.23 11.83
N GLU A 170 10.98 -33.69 10.62
CA GLU A 170 10.52 -35.05 10.31
C GLU A 170 11.50 -35.82 9.41
N TYR A 171 12.30 -35.12 8.60
CA TYR A 171 13.20 -35.73 7.60
C TYR A 171 14.60 -35.14 7.66
N LYS A 172 15.29 -35.37 8.78
CA LYS A 172 16.61 -34.79 9.10
C LYS A 172 17.64 -34.99 7.97
N ASP A 173 17.71 -36.19 7.40
CA ASP A 173 18.64 -36.51 6.32
C ASP A 173 18.39 -35.66 5.06
N THR A 174 17.13 -35.43 4.71
CA THR A 174 16.75 -34.56 3.60
C THR A 174 17.11 -33.11 3.90
N TYR A 175 16.89 -32.67 5.13
CA TYR A 175 17.27 -31.32 5.56
C TYR A 175 18.79 -31.11 5.50
N ASP A 176 19.58 -32.08 5.94
CA ASP A 176 21.04 -31.98 5.92
C ASP A 176 21.59 -32.00 4.48
N LYS A 177 21.02 -32.82 3.58
CA LYS A 177 21.31 -32.77 2.14
C LYS A 177 20.97 -31.42 1.54
N PHE A 178 19.82 -30.85 1.92
CA PHE A 178 19.41 -29.53 1.47
C PHE A 178 20.39 -28.43 1.94
N LEU A 179 20.85 -28.50 3.20
CA LEU A 179 21.86 -27.57 3.72
C LEU A 179 23.19 -27.66 2.96
N LEU A 180 23.62 -28.87 2.59
CA LEU A 180 24.82 -29.07 1.78
C LEU A 180 24.68 -28.43 0.39
N GLU A 181 23.57 -28.67 -0.31
CA GLU A 181 23.34 -28.08 -1.62
C GLU A 181 23.22 -26.54 -1.57
N LEU A 182 22.62 -25.99 -0.51
CA LEU A 182 22.63 -24.53 -0.28
C LEU A 182 24.04 -24.00 -0.10
N SER A 183 24.90 -24.71 0.65
CA SER A 183 26.28 -24.28 0.90
C SER A 183 27.13 -24.28 -0.38
N GLU A 184 26.95 -25.26 -1.27
CA GLU A 184 27.60 -25.30 -2.59
C GLU A 184 27.21 -24.10 -3.46
N LYS A 185 25.96 -23.65 -3.34
CA LYS A 185 25.45 -22.46 -4.04
C LYS A 185 25.71 -21.15 -3.30
N LYS A 186 26.51 -21.17 -2.23
CA LYS A 186 26.86 -20.02 -1.37
C LYS A 186 25.66 -19.36 -0.68
N TRP A 187 24.64 -20.14 -0.35
CA TRP A 187 23.50 -19.70 0.44
C TRP A 187 23.58 -20.20 1.88
N ASN A 188 23.29 -19.31 2.83
CA ASN A 188 22.94 -19.70 4.20
C ASN A 188 21.42 -20.00 4.24
N ILE A 189 21.02 -20.99 5.03
CA ILE A 189 19.61 -21.32 5.26
C ILE A 189 18.77 -20.12 5.75
N GLN A 190 19.32 -19.23 6.58
CA GLN A 190 18.60 -18.05 7.06
C GLN A 190 18.35 -17.06 5.92
N ASP A 191 19.38 -16.75 5.15
CA ASP A 191 19.28 -15.84 3.99
C ASP A 191 18.38 -16.44 2.91
N PHE A 192 18.40 -17.75 2.73
CA PHE A 192 17.54 -18.46 1.78
C PHE A 192 16.06 -18.41 2.21
N LYS A 193 15.78 -18.64 3.48
CA LYS A 193 14.42 -18.49 4.04
C LYS A 193 13.94 -17.05 3.90
N LEU A 194 14.80 -16.06 4.11
CA LEU A 194 14.49 -14.65 3.89
C LEU A 194 14.15 -14.38 2.42
N ALA A 195 14.97 -14.87 1.49
CA ALA A 195 14.74 -14.73 0.07
C ALA A 195 13.40 -15.35 -0.40
N LEU A 196 13.03 -16.51 0.15
CA LEU A 196 11.71 -17.10 -0.10
C LEU A 196 10.57 -16.24 0.46
N LYS A 197 10.72 -15.66 1.66
CA LYS A 197 9.73 -14.72 2.23
C LYS A 197 9.58 -13.45 1.40
N GLU A 198 10.66 -13.01 0.76
CA GLU A 198 10.68 -11.88 -0.18
C GLU A 198 10.22 -12.27 -1.60
N CYS A 199 9.71 -13.49 -1.80
CA CYS A 199 9.26 -14.00 -3.09
C CYS A 199 10.34 -13.92 -4.20
N ARG A 200 11.61 -14.13 -3.86
CA ARG A 200 12.71 -14.09 -4.83
C ARG A 200 12.72 -15.32 -5.76
N LYS A 201 12.67 -15.06 -7.08
CA LYS A 201 12.60 -16.11 -8.12
C LYS A 201 13.82 -17.05 -8.12
N ASP A 202 15.02 -16.55 -7.83
CA ASP A 202 16.25 -17.35 -7.78
C ASP A 202 16.25 -18.36 -6.63
N ALA A 203 15.80 -17.95 -5.44
CA ALA A 203 15.62 -18.86 -4.30
C ALA A 203 14.58 -19.95 -4.61
N LEU A 204 13.44 -19.60 -5.21
CA LEU A 204 12.44 -20.60 -5.59
C LEU A 204 12.94 -21.57 -6.66
N ALA A 205 13.75 -21.10 -7.61
CA ALA A 205 14.35 -21.96 -8.63
C ALA A 205 15.31 -22.99 -8.02
N ILE A 206 16.14 -22.57 -7.05
CA ILE A 206 17.02 -23.49 -6.30
C ILE A 206 16.19 -24.53 -5.54
N PHE A 207 15.13 -24.10 -4.87
CA PHE A 207 14.25 -25.00 -4.12
C PHE A 207 13.55 -26.02 -5.03
N LYS A 208 12.99 -25.57 -6.17
CA LYS A 208 12.37 -26.46 -7.16
C LYS A 208 13.36 -27.47 -7.72
N ARG A 209 14.60 -27.05 -7.97
CA ARG A 209 15.66 -27.96 -8.42
C ARG A 209 15.95 -29.04 -7.38
N PHE A 210 15.96 -28.71 -6.09
CA PHE A 210 16.17 -29.73 -5.05
C PHE A 210 15.02 -30.75 -4.98
N ILE A 211 13.75 -30.32 -5.12
CA ILE A 211 12.59 -31.22 -5.04
C ILE A 211 12.40 -32.08 -6.29
N LEU A 212 12.85 -31.62 -7.46
CA LEU A 212 12.70 -32.33 -8.72
C LEU A 212 13.77 -33.43 -8.94
N PHE A 213 14.65 -33.66 -7.96
CA PHE A 213 15.60 -34.77 -7.89
C PHE A 213 15.25 -35.69 -6.71
#